data_AF-A0ABD0KZR1-F1
#
_entry.id   AF-A0ABD0KZR1-F1
#
_cell.length_a   1.000
_cell.length_b   1.000
_cell.length_c   1.000
_cell.angle_alpha   90.00
_cell.angle_beta   90.00
_cell.angle_gamma   90.00
#
_symmetry.space_group_name_H-M   'P 1'
#
loop_
_entity.id
_entity.type
_entity.pdbx_description
1 polymer ?
#
loop_
_entity_poly.entity_id
_entity_poly.type
_entity_poly.pdbx_seq_one_letter_code
_entity_poly.pdbx_strand_id
1 'polypeptide(L)'
;MSSETTKTFFSCFKKRPGISGTLACLPSVARPCRAAKVTSVKTIRFFMKQAAKLVKDDPKVKVLHLLRDPRGTLRSQASVAEFKWNDLNNASRLFCDRVYRDLQEAERLKTLFPGRVLTARYEDLATDPMAFAEKLLTFAGLTFSPKLRDYVWKITSSGLSDGGARSTVRNNSQATANSWRKKVAFSDSSVIDTNCLEVYKRTGYLAFPMEVFLKNLTFPSFVDHKRVPGLWT
;
A
#
# COMPACT_ATOMS: atom_id res chain seq x y z
N MET A 1 8.90 1.61 10.66
CA MET A 1 10.32 1.98 10.63
C MET A 1 10.43 3.38 10.05
N SER A 2 11.14 4.28 10.73
CA SER A 2 11.55 5.58 10.18
C SER A 2 12.77 5.38 9.29
N SER A 3 12.83 6.06 8.14
CA SER A 3 14.02 6.08 7.30
C SER A 3 15.22 6.60 8.10
N GLU A 4 16.42 6.08 7.85
CA GLU A 4 17.65 6.62 8.46
C GLU A 4 17.80 8.12 8.20
N THR A 5 17.42 8.57 7.00
CA THR A 5 17.42 9.97 6.58
C THR A 5 16.44 10.85 7.35
N THR A 6 15.50 10.27 8.10
CA THR A 6 14.52 11.00 8.92
C THR A 6 14.80 10.93 10.42
N LYS A 7 15.78 10.13 10.86
CA LYS A 7 16.13 9.97 12.29
C LYS A 7 16.52 11.31 12.92
N THR A 8 17.37 12.09 12.25
CA THR A 8 17.82 13.41 12.73
C THR A 8 16.67 14.39 12.89
N PHE A 9 15.80 14.46 11.89
CA PHE A 9 14.59 15.29 11.96
C PHE A 9 13.70 14.87 13.14
N PHE A 10 13.44 13.56 13.30
CA PHE A 10 12.60 13.06 14.38
C PHE A 10 13.19 13.38 15.76
N SER A 11 14.49 13.18 15.96
CA SER A 11 15.19 13.52 17.21
C SER A 11 15.15 15.02 17.52
N CYS A 12 15.27 15.86 16.50
CA CYS A 12 15.13 17.32 16.63
C CYS A 12 13.69 17.70 17.03
N PHE A 13 12.70 17.19 16.28
CA PHE A 13 11.28 17.50 16.50
C PHE A 13 10.79 17.03 17.87
N LYS A 14 11.24 15.85 18.34
CA LYS A 14 10.87 15.34 19.68
C LYS A 14 11.25 16.30 20.81
N LYS A 15 12.33 17.09 20.63
CA LYS A 15 12.78 18.10 21.61
C LYS A 15 12.03 19.43 21.48
N ARG A 16 11.38 19.68 20.34
CA ARG A 16 10.69 20.93 20.01
C ARG A 16 9.38 20.58 19.27
N PRO A 17 8.34 20.12 20.00
CA PRO A 17 7.09 19.77 19.35
C PRO A 17 6.37 21.02 18.82
N GLY A 18 5.48 20.82 17.85
CA GLY A 18 4.68 21.89 17.24
C GLY A 18 5.28 22.47 15.94
N ILE A 19 4.58 23.48 15.41
CA ILE A 19 4.87 24.05 14.08
C ILE A 19 6.24 24.74 14.05
N SER A 20 6.54 25.57 15.05
CA SER A 20 7.83 26.28 15.15
C SER A 20 9.02 25.31 15.19
N GLY A 21 8.90 24.24 15.98
CA GLY A 21 9.93 23.21 16.04
C GLY A 21 10.04 22.38 14.76
N THR A 22 8.92 22.11 14.08
CA THR A 22 8.93 21.48 12.74
C THR A 22 9.71 22.33 11.75
N LEU A 23 9.45 23.64 11.69
CA LEU A 23 10.15 24.57 10.81
C LEU A 23 11.65 24.64 11.15
N ALA A 24 11.99 24.71 12.42
CA ALA A 24 13.39 24.72 12.88
C ALA A 24 14.13 23.41 12.54
N CYS A 25 13.45 22.26 12.58
CA CYS A 25 14.04 20.96 12.32
C CYS A 25 14.04 20.58 10.82
N LEU A 26 13.16 21.19 10.01
CA LEU A 26 12.98 20.88 8.59
C LEU A 26 14.28 20.87 7.76
N PRO A 27 15.25 21.79 7.96
CA PRO A 27 16.50 21.77 7.20
C PRO A 27 17.26 20.44 7.29
N SER A 28 17.16 19.72 8.42
CA SER A 28 17.84 18.44 8.65
C SER A 28 17.39 17.32 7.72
N VAL A 29 16.17 17.40 7.17
CA VAL A 29 15.66 16.45 6.17
C VAL A 29 15.57 17.07 4.78
N ALA A 30 15.31 18.39 4.68
CA ALA A 30 15.17 19.07 3.40
C ALA A 30 16.48 19.15 2.61
N ARG A 31 17.62 19.41 3.27
CA ARG A 31 18.93 19.47 2.60
C ARG A 31 19.32 18.13 1.93
N PRO A 32 19.37 16.98 2.65
CA PRO A 32 19.69 15.71 2.02
C PRO A 32 18.66 15.30 0.96
N CYS A 33 17.37 15.62 1.17
CA CYS A 33 16.33 15.38 0.17
C CYS A 33 16.59 16.13 -1.14
N ARG A 34 16.95 17.43 -1.08
CA ARG A 34 17.26 18.23 -2.27
C ARG A 34 18.55 17.80 -2.97
N ALA A 35 19.52 17.29 -2.23
CA ALA A 35 20.78 16.80 -2.78
C ALA A 35 20.67 15.39 -3.39
N ALA A 36 19.62 14.63 -3.05
CA ALA A 36 19.44 13.28 -3.55
C ALA A 36 19.02 13.26 -5.03
N LYS A 37 19.60 12.35 -5.81
CA LYS A 37 19.19 12.11 -7.20
C LYS A 37 17.76 11.56 -7.32
N VAL A 38 17.36 10.77 -6.32
CA VAL A 38 16.04 10.14 -6.23
C VAL A 38 15.56 10.28 -4.79
N THR A 39 14.36 10.80 -4.61
CA THR A 39 13.68 10.83 -3.31
C THR A 39 12.44 9.96 -3.37
N SER A 40 12.29 9.04 -2.41
CA SER A 40 11.08 8.27 -2.20
C SER A 40 10.45 8.63 -0.85
N VAL A 41 9.13 8.81 -0.85
CA VAL A 41 8.37 9.11 0.37
C VAL A 41 7.23 8.11 0.48
N LYS A 42 7.21 7.34 1.56
CA LYS A 42 6.12 6.43 1.89
C LYS A 42 5.22 7.06 2.94
N THR A 43 3.93 7.15 2.65
CA THR A 43 2.90 7.65 3.57
C THR A 43 1.73 6.66 3.64
N ILE A 44 1.05 6.60 4.80
CA ILE A 44 -0.11 5.72 5.04
C ILE A 44 -1.42 6.50 5.30
N ARG A 45 -1.30 7.80 5.60
CA ARG A 45 -2.41 8.72 5.86
C ARG A 45 -2.37 9.88 4.86
N PHE A 46 -2.28 9.53 3.59
CA PHE A 46 -2.20 10.46 2.47
C PHE A 46 -3.21 10.04 1.42
N PHE A 47 -4.07 10.96 1.00
CA PHE A 47 -5.14 10.72 0.03
C PHE A 47 -4.67 11.08 -1.38
N MET A 48 -5.27 10.47 -2.40
CA MET A 48 -4.95 10.77 -3.79
C MET A 48 -5.28 12.22 -4.16
N LYS A 49 -6.25 12.85 -3.49
CA LYS A 49 -6.52 14.29 -3.64
C LYS A 49 -5.33 15.17 -3.21
N GLN A 50 -4.54 14.73 -2.23
CA GLN A 50 -3.32 15.43 -1.83
C GLN A 50 -2.19 15.12 -2.81
N ALA A 51 -2.12 13.88 -3.33
CA ALA A 51 -1.19 13.50 -4.39
C ALA A 51 -1.39 14.33 -5.66
N ALA A 52 -2.66 14.66 -5.99
CA ALA A 52 -3.01 15.53 -7.11
C ALA A 52 -2.28 16.87 -7.07
N LYS A 53 -2.18 17.47 -5.88
CA LYS A 53 -1.45 18.73 -5.69
C LYS A 53 0.04 18.55 -6.01
N LEU A 54 0.67 17.50 -5.48
CA LEU A 54 2.08 17.23 -5.73
C LEU A 54 2.38 16.96 -7.21
N VAL A 55 1.53 16.17 -7.88
CA VAL A 55 1.68 15.85 -9.30
C VAL A 55 1.49 17.11 -10.16
N LYS A 56 0.56 17.99 -9.78
CA LYS A 56 0.32 19.26 -10.48
C LYS A 56 1.48 20.25 -10.30
N ASP A 57 2.00 20.38 -9.08
CA ASP A 57 2.97 21.42 -8.73
C ASP A 57 4.41 21.08 -9.18
N ASP A 58 4.77 19.80 -9.26
CA ASP A 58 6.10 19.37 -9.70
C ASP A 58 5.99 18.28 -10.77
N PRO A 59 6.42 18.53 -12.03
CA PRO A 59 6.32 17.57 -13.13
C PRO A 59 7.17 16.31 -12.94
N LYS A 60 8.15 16.32 -12.02
CA LYS A 60 9.03 15.17 -11.76
C LYS A 60 8.42 14.16 -10.79
N VAL A 61 7.35 14.54 -10.07
CA VAL A 61 6.68 13.64 -9.13
C VAL A 61 6.01 12.49 -9.87
N LYS A 62 6.24 11.27 -9.40
CA LYS A 62 5.49 10.06 -9.77
C LYS A 62 4.84 9.48 -8.52
N VAL A 63 3.63 8.93 -8.66
CA VAL A 63 2.83 8.42 -7.56
C VAL A 63 2.55 6.93 -7.77
N LEU A 64 2.93 6.11 -6.79
CA LEU A 64 2.45 4.73 -6.66
C LEU A 64 1.27 4.70 -5.69
N HIS A 65 0.08 4.47 -6.21
CA HIS A 65 -1.14 4.20 -5.42
C HIS A 65 -1.24 2.71 -5.14
N LEU A 66 -0.78 2.28 -3.96
CA LEU A 66 -0.79 0.87 -3.55
C LEU A 66 -2.08 0.52 -2.82
N LEU A 67 -2.86 -0.38 -3.41
CA LEU A 67 -4.08 -0.94 -2.85
C LEU A 67 -3.79 -2.24 -2.09
N ARG A 68 -4.67 -2.63 -1.19
CA ARG A 68 -4.63 -3.92 -0.50
C ARG A 68 -6.06 -4.39 -0.26
N ASP A 69 -6.27 -5.71 -0.20
CA ASP A 69 -7.58 -6.29 0.06
C ASP A 69 -8.18 -5.65 1.34
N PRO A 70 -9.40 -5.08 1.26
CA PRO A 70 -10.04 -4.44 2.42
C PRO A 70 -10.14 -5.34 3.64
N ARG A 71 -10.38 -6.64 3.46
CA ARG A 71 -10.50 -7.61 4.56
C ARG A 71 -9.17 -7.82 5.26
N GLY A 72 -8.10 -7.99 4.48
CA GLY A 72 -6.74 -8.08 5.01
C GLY A 72 -6.27 -6.79 5.67
N THR A 73 -6.66 -5.65 5.12
CA THR A 73 -6.31 -4.32 5.65
C THR A 73 -6.99 -4.06 6.98
N LEU A 74 -8.31 -4.17 7.04
CA LEU A 74 -9.09 -3.95 8.27
C LEU A 74 -8.65 -4.92 9.38
N ARG A 75 -8.42 -6.20 9.06
CA ARG A 75 -7.89 -7.16 10.04
C ARG A 75 -6.54 -6.74 10.59
N SER A 76 -5.65 -6.25 9.72
CA SER A 76 -4.34 -5.74 10.10
C SER A 76 -4.46 -4.51 11.00
N GLN A 77 -5.33 -3.55 10.66
CA GLN A 77 -5.53 -2.32 11.42
C GLN A 77 -6.07 -2.59 12.83
N ALA A 78 -7.06 -3.49 12.95
CA ALA A 78 -7.59 -3.90 14.24
C ALA A 78 -6.52 -4.60 15.11
N SER A 79 -5.64 -5.41 14.50
CA SER A 79 -4.56 -6.09 15.25
C SER A 79 -3.52 -5.14 15.86
N VAL A 80 -3.46 -3.90 15.38
CA VAL A 80 -2.58 -2.85 15.92
C VAL A 80 -3.37 -1.71 16.60
N ALA A 81 -4.62 -1.98 16.98
CA ALA A 81 -5.51 -1.07 17.68
C ALA A 81 -5.77 0.27 16.96
N GLU A 82 -5.76 0.30 15.62
CA GLU A 82 -6.22 1.48 14.86
C GLU A 82 -7.73 1.70 14.97
N PHE A 83 -8.50 0.63 15.16
CA PHE A 83 -9.92 0.68 15.53
C PHE A 83 -10.30 -0.58 16.32
N LYS A 84 -11.46 -0.56 17.00
CA LYS A 84 -12.00 -1.73 17.72
C LYS A 84 -12.76 -2.61 16.74
N TRP A 85 -12.46 -3.92 16.70
CA TRP A 85 -13.10 -4.85 15.75
C TRP A 85 -14.64 -4.88 15.86
N ASN A 86 -15.21 -4.61 17.05
CA ASN A 86 -16.66 -4.50 17.23
C ASN A 86 -17.30 -3.37 16.41
N ASP A 87 -16.52 -2.38 15.95
CA ASP A 87 -16.96 -1.29 15.08
C ASP A 87 -16.72 -1.60 13.58
N LEU A 88 -16.53 -2.89 13.22
CA LEU A 88 -16.16 -3.30 11.86
C LEU A 88 -17.08 -2.74 10.78
N ASN A 89 -18.39 -2.70 11.01
CA ASN A 89 -19.34 -2.21 10.02
C ASN A 89 -19.08 -0.74 9.66
N ASN A 90 -18.95 0.14 10.66
CA ASN A 90 -18.66 1.55 10.43
C ASN A 90 -17.23 1.75 9.88
N ALA A 91 -16.24 1.06 10.45
CA ALA A 91 -14.85 1.13 10.01
C ALA A 91 -14.69 0.70 8.54
N SER A 92 -15.36 -0.37 8.12
CA SER A 92 -15.30 -0.85 6.73
C SER A 92 -16.00 0.09 5.74
N ARG A 93 -17.14 0.70 6.12
CA ARG A 93 -17.80 1.75 5.31
C ARG A 93 -16.87 2.94 5.07
N LEU A 94 -16.35 3.53 6.15
CA LEU A 94 -15.45 4.69 6.06
C LEU A 94 -14.17 4.37 5.27
N PHE A 95 -13.62 3.17 5.49
CA PHE A 95 -12.45 2.70 4.75
C PHE A 95 -12.75 2.56 3.25
N CYS A 96 -13.84 1.90 2.87
CA CYS A 96 -14.14 1.64 1.46
C CYS A 96 -14.65 2.88 0.72
N ASP A 97 -15.38 3.80 1.38
CA ASP A 97 -15.70 5.11 0.84
C ASP A 97 -14.44 5.93 0.53
N ARG A 98 -13.46 5.90 1.44
CA ARG A 98 -12.18 6.56 1.23
C ARG A 98 -11.43 5.95 0.04
N VAL A 99 -11.27 4.62 0.03
CA VAL A 99 -10.54 3.92 -1.05
C VAL A 99 -11.22 4.17 -2.40
N TYR A 100 -12.55 4.18 -2.45
CA TYR A 100 -13.31 4.48 -3.65
C TYR A 100 -13.01 5.90 -4.18
N ARG A 101 -13.02 6.91 -3.30
CA ARG A 101 -12.65 8.29 -3.69
C ARG A 101 -11.19 8.38 -4.16
N ASP A 102 -10.28 7.68 -3.49
CA ASP A 102 -8.87 7.63 -3.89
C ASP A 102 -8.68 6.94 -5.26
N LEU A 103 -9.47 5.91 -5.57
CA LEU A 103 -9.49 5.27 -6.90
C LEU A 103 -9.97 6.22 -7.99
N GLN A 104 -11.10 6.92 -7.77
CA GLN A 104 -11.62 7.90 -8.73
C GLN A 104 -10.60 9.00 -9.03
N GLU A 105 -9.92 9.50 -7.99
CA GLU A 105 -8.91 10.53 -8.17
C GLU A 105 -7.65 9.98 -8.85
N ALA A 106 -7.24 8.75 -8.56
CA ALA A 106 -6.13 8.09 -9.26
C ALA A 106 -6.42 7.92 -10.76
N GLU A 107 -7.63 7.49 -11.12
CA GLU A 107 -8.08 7.40 -12.51
C GLU A 107 -8.04 8.76 -13.21
N ARG A 108 -8.61 9.80 -12.58
CA ARG A 108 -8.58 11.17 -13.10
C ARG A 108 -7.15 11.66 -13.33
N LEU A 109 -6.24 11.42 -12.38
CA LEU A 109 -4.85 11.84 -12.49
C LEU A 109 -4.07 11.06 -13.56
N LYS A 110 -4.38 9.79 -13.80
CA LYS A 110 -3.79 9.04 -14.91
C LYS A 110 -4.13 9.64 -16.26
N THR A 111 -5.39 10.07 -16.44
CA THR A 111 -5.83 10.73 -17.66
C THR A 111 -5.15 12.08 -17.85
N LEU A 112 -5.04 12.89 -16.79
CA LEU A 112 -4.44 14.23 -16.86
C LEU A 112 -2.91 14.22 -16.93
N PHE A 113 -2.28 13.21 -16.34
CA PHE A 113 -0.83 13.09 -16.22
C PHE A 113 -0.37 11.67 -16.60
N PRO A 114 -0.46 11.29 -17.89
CA PRO A 114 -0.07 9.95 -18.36
C PRO A 114 1.35 9.58 -17.93
N GLY A 115 1.54 8.35 -17.44
CA GLY A 115 2.84 7.84 -16.99
C GLY A 115 3.33 8.38 -15.64
N ARG A 116 2.51 9.16 -14.91
CA ARG A 116 2.88 9.74 -13.60
C ARG A 116 2.17 9.14 -12.40
N VAL A 117 1.13 8.34 -12.62
CA VAL A 117 0.41 7.63 -11.55
C VAL A 117 0.30 6.16 -11.92
N LEU A 118 0.79 5.29 -11.04
CA LEU A 118 0.66 3.84 -11.15
C LEU A 118 -0.23 3.34 -10.01
N THR A 119 -1.24 2.53 -10.33
CA THR A 119 -2.06 1.86 -9.28
C THR A 119 -1.81 0.37 -9.35
N ALA A 120 -1.52 -0.24 -8.20
CA ALA A 120 -1.20 -1.66 -8.10
C ALA A 120 -1.76 -2.25 -6.81
N ARG A 121 -2.00 -3.56 -6.78
CA ARG A 121 -2.41 -4.27 -5.56
C ARG A 121 -1.21 -4.87 -4.86
N TYR A 122 -1.24 -4.85 -3.54
CA TYR A 122 -0.29 -5.53 -2.68
C TYR A 122 -0.26 -7.04 -2.95
N GLU A 123 -1.40 -7.65 -3.31
CA GLU A 123 -1.48 -9.07 -3.59
C GLU A 123 -0.78 -9.45 -4.91
N ASP A 124 -0.79 -8.57 -5.92
CA ASP A 124 0.01 -8.76 -7.14
C ASP A 124 1.50 -8.72 -6.81
N LEU A 125 1.93 -7.77 -5.96
CA LEU A 125 3.30 -7.69 -5.44
C LEU A 125 3.72 -8.96 -4.74
N ALA A 126 2.88 -9.41 -3.81
CA ALA A 126 3.17 -10.57 -2.99
C ALA A 126 3.21 -11.88 -3.79
N THR A 127 2.49 -11.93 -4.92
CA THR A 127 2.47 -13.12 -5.79
C THR A 127 3.72 -13.20 -6.66
N ASP A 128 4.14 -12.08 -7.26
CA ASP A 128 5.38 -12.01 -8.04
C ASP A 128 6.20 -10.75 -7.68
N PRO A 129 6.99 -10.82 -6.59
CA PRO A 129 7.76 -9.67 -6.12
C PRO A 129 8.79 -9.16 -7.12
N MET A 130 9.34 -10.06 -7.94
CA MET A 130 10.41 -9.73 -8.88
C MET A 130 9.85 -8.97 -10.08
N ALA A 131 8.78 -9.49 -10.70
CA ALA A 131 8.12 -8.77 -11.80
C ALA A 131 7.51 -7.45 -11.32
N PHE A 132 6.95 -7.42 -10.11
CA PHE A 132 6.45 -6.18 -9.50
C PHE A 132 7.57 -5.14 -9.36
N ALA A 133 8.70 -5.54 -8.76
CA ALA A 133 9.80 -4.63 -8.49
C ALA A 133 10.42 -4.08 -9.77
N GLU A 134 10.57 -4.92 -10.80
CA GLU A 134 11.04 -4.49 -12.12
C GLU A 134 10.10 -3.44 -12.71
N LYS A 135 8.80 -3.73 -12.78
CA LYS A 135 7.80 -2.80 -13.32
C LYS A 135 7.73 -1.48 -12.53
N LEU A 136 7.82 -1.54 -11.20
CA LEU A 136 7.84 -0.36 -10.35
C LEU A 136 9.08 0.50 -10.61
N LEU A 137 10.26 -0.10 -10.72
CA LEU A 137 11.49 0.63 -10.98
C LEU A 137 11.50 1.23 -12.39
N THR A 138 11.02 0.50 -13.40
CA THR A 138 10.81 1.03 -14.75
C THR A 138 9.86 2.23 -14.73
N PHE A 139 8.72 2.12 -14.02
CA PHE A 139 7.81 3.25 -13.83
C PHE A 139 8.50 4.44 -13.16
N ALA A 140 9.38 4.21 -12.18
CA ALA A 140 10.15 5.26 -11.52
C ALA A 140 11.32 5.82 -12.38
N GLY A 141 11.62 5.22 -13.54
CA GLY A 141 12.79 5.58 -14.35
C GLY A 141 14.12 5.10 -13.75
N LEU A 142 14.09 3.97 -13.03
CA LEU A 142 15.23 3.39 -12.32
C LEU A 142 15.55 1.99 -12.85
N THR A 143 16.82 1.61 -12.77
CA THR A 143 17.28 0.28 -13.16
C THR A 143 17.13 -0.73 -12.02
N PHE A 144 16.58 -1.91 -12.32
CA PHE A 144 16.53 -3.01 -11.36
C PHE A 144 17.88 -3.76 -11.32
N SER A 145 18.84 -3.19 -10.59
CA SER A 145 20.19 -3.73 -10.49
C SER A 145 20.24 -5.13 -9.84
N PRO A 146 21.28 -5.94 -10.11
CA PRO A 146 21.44 -7.24 -9.46
C PRO A 146 21.37 -7.17 -7.92
N LYS A 147 22.02 -6.17 -7.32
CA LYS A 147 21.97 -5.94 -5.86
C LYS A 147 20.54 -5.70 -5.34
N LEU A 148 19.72 -4.96 -6.10
CA LEU A 148 18.32 -4.75 -5.73
C LEU A 148 17.49 -6.02 -5.93
N ARG A 149 17.75 -6.79 -7.00
CA ARG A 149 17.11 -8.09 -7.25
C ARG A 149 17.35 -9.05 -6.07
N ASP A 150 18.61 -9.18 -5.65
CA ASP A 150 18.98 -10.01 -4.50
C ASP A 150 18.32 -9.54 -3.21
N TYR A 151 18.26 -8.22 -3.00
CA TYR A 151 17.60 -7.64 -1.84
C TYR A 151 16.10 -7.93 -1.82
N VAL A 152 15.40 -7.73 -2.95
CA VAL A 152 13.96 -8.02 -3.08
C VAL A 152 13.69 -9.50 -2.80
N TRP A 153 14.40 -10.40 -3.50
CA TRP A 153 14.27 -11.84 -3.30
C TRP A 153 14.51 -12.22 -1.83
N LYS A 154 15.56 -11.65 -1.21
CA LYS A 154 15.88 -11.89 0.19
C LYS A 154 14.73 -11.51 1.12
N ILE A 155 14.09 -10.36 0.94
CA ILE A 155 13.05 -9.92 1.87
C ILE A 155 11.66 -10.49 1.59
N THR A 156 11.41 -11.08 0.42
CA THR A 156 10.07 -11.58 0.04
C THR A 156 9.95 -13.09 -0.11
N SER A 157 11.06 -13.79 -0.36
CA SER A 157 11.05 -15.16 -0.88
C SER A 157 12.15 -16.08 -0.34
N SER A 158 13.12 -15.57 0.44
CA SER A 158 14.27 -16.38 0.89
C SER A 158 14.00 -17.31 2.08
N GLY A 159 12.76 -17.39 2.56
CA GLY A 159 12.42 -18.25 3.69
C GLY A 159 12.81 -17.70 5.06
N LEU A 160 13.32 -16.47 5.14
CA LEU A 160 13.69 -15.82 6.40
C LEU A 160 12.48 -15.69 7.33
N SER A 161 12.72 -15.87 8.63
CA SER A 161 11.66 -15.84 9.63
C SER A 161 10.92 -14.50 9.68
N ASP A 162 9.60 -14.57 9.85
CA ASP A 162 8.74 -13.40 9.94
C ASP A 162 9.00 -12.64 11.25
N GLY A 163 9.57 -11.44 11.16
CA GLY A 163 9.79 -10.55 12.32
C GLY A 163 8.53 -9.89 12.89
N GLY A 164 7.35 -10.51 12.75
CA GLY A 164 6.06 -10.01 13.25
C GLY A 164 5.37 -8.93 12.39
N ALA A 165 4.28 -8.36 12.92
CA ALA A 165 3.33 -7.52 12.17
C ALA A 165 3.93 -6.28 11.47
N ARG A 166 5.05 -5.75 12.00
CA ARG A 166 5.72 -4.55 11.46
C ARG A 166 7.00 -4.86 10.67
N SER A 167 7.36 -6.14 10.53
CA SER A 167 8.54 -6.57 9.76
C SER A 167 8.40 -6.17 8.29
N THR A 168 9.52 -5.96 7.61
CA THR A 168 9.62 -5.83 6.15
C THR A 168 10.09 -7.12 5.47
N VAL A 169 10.51 -8.12 6.25
CA VAL A 169 10.92 -9.44 5.77
C VAL A 169 9.74 -10.41 5.90
N ARG A 170 9.52 -11.20 4.85
CA ARG A 170 8.52 -12.26 4.80
C ARG A 170 9.19 -13.57 4.39
N ASN A 171 8.87 -14.63 5.12
CA ASN A 171 9.25 -15.99 4.75
C ASN A 171 8.70 -16.32 3.35
N ASN A 172 7.39 -16.11 3.18
CA ASN A 172 6.70 -16.22 1.90
C ASN A 172 5.67 -15.09 1.77
N SER A 173 5.97 -14.12 0.92
CA SER A 173 5.12 -12.94 0.73
C SER A 173 3.68 -13.27 0.29
N GLN A 174 3.49 -14.23 -0.63
CA GLN A 174 2.18 -14.65 -1.12
C GLN A 174 1.33 -15.28 0.00
N ALA A 175 1.92 -16.18 0.79
CA ALA A 175 1.25 -16.82 1.92
C ALA A 175 0.86 -15.78 2.97
N THR A 176 1.74 -14.82 3.28
CA THR A 176 1.42 -13.74 4.23
C THR A 176 0.28 -12.87 3.72
N ALA A 177 0.28 -12.52 2.43
CA ALA A 177 -0.77 -11.70 1.83
C ALA A 177 -2.16 -12.34 1.92
N ASN A 178 -2.23 -13.67 1.89
CA ASN A 178 -3.48 -14.43 2.00
C ASN A 178 -3.83 -14.90 3.44
N SER A 179 -2.93 -14.69 4.42
CA SER A 179 -3.09 -15.23 5.78
C SER A 179 -4.32 -14.70 6.53
N TRP A 180 -4.85 -13.54 6.14
CA TRP A 180 -6.05 -12.96 6.75
C TRP A 180 -7.30 -13.84 6.53
N ARG A 181 -7.33 -14.61 5.43
CA ARG A 181 -8.46 -15.50 5.08
C ARG A 181 -8.77 -16.51 6.18
N LYS A 182 -7.72 -17.00 6.87
CA LYS A 182 -7.88 -17.90 8.02
C LYS A 182 -8.28 -17.17 9.30
N LYS A 183 -7.96 -15.88 9.43
CA LYS A 183 -8.08 -15.08 10.66
C LYS A 183 -9.37 -14.25 10.77
N VAL A 184 -10.11 -14.12 9.68
CA VAL A 184 -11.37 -13.36 9.61
C VAL A 184 -12.54 -14.35 9.60
N ALA A 185 -13.57 -14.11 10.42
CA ALA A 185 -14.80 -14.89 10.40
C ALA A 185 -15.58 -14.64 9.10
N PHE A 186 -16.34 -15.62 8.61
CA PHE A 186 -17.09 -15.45 7.38
C PHE A 186 -18.17 -14.36 7.48
N SER A 187 -18.83 -14.23 8.63
CA SER A 187 -19.77 -13.14 8.93
C SER A 187 -19.11 -11.76 8.79
N ASP A 188 -17.93 -11.58 9.39
CA ASP A 188 -17.15 -10.34 9.30
C ASP A 188 -16.71 -10.05 7.86
N SER A 189 -16.25 -11.08 7.14
CA SER A 189 -15.90 -10.96 5.72
C SER A 189 -17.10 -10.47 4.90
N SER A 190 -18.29 -11.01 5.16
CA SER A 190 -19.53 -10.65 4.45
C SER A 190 -19.94 -9.19 4.69
N VAL A 191 -19.74 -8.68 5.91
CA VAL A 191 -19.94 -7.25 6.23
C VAL A 191 -19.01 -6.37 5.40
N ILE A 192 -17.72 -6.73 5.34
CA ILE A 192 -16.72 -5.99 4.56
C ILE A 192 -17.04 -6.09 3.06
N ASP A 193 -17.34 -7.28 2.55
CA ASP A 193 -17.69 -7.53 1.14
C ASP A 193 -18.87 -6.64 0.71
N THR A 194 -19.89 -6.52 1.57
CA THR A 194 -21.07 -5.67 1.33
C THR A 194 -20.69 -4.19 1.26
N ASN A 195 -19.91 -3.69 2.24
CA ASN A 195 -19.54 -2.28 2.31
C ASN A 195 -18.51 -1.87 1.24
N CYS A 196 -17.80 -2.82 0.65
CA CYS A 196 -16.68 -2.59 -0.28
C CYS A 196 -16.98 -2.97 -1.73
N LEU A 197 -18.24 -3.23 -2.07
CA LEU A 197 -18.64 -3.71 -3.39
C LEU A 197 -18.15 -2.82 -4.54
N GLU A 198 -18.26 -1.49 -4.39
CA GLU A 198 -17.78 -0.53 -5.40
C GLU A 198 -16.26 -0.50 -5.55
N VAL A 199 -15.53 -0.75 -4.45
CA VAL A 199 -14.08 -0.94 -4.51
C VAL A 199 -13.77 -2.21 -5.29
N TYR A 200 -14.47 -3.31 -5.01
CA TYR A 200 -14.23 -4.62 -5.64
C TYR A 200 -14.44 -4.58 -7.14
N LYS A 201 -15.49 -3.90 -7.61
CA LYS A 201 -15.75 -3.69 -9.04
C LYS A 201 -14.57 -3.01 -9.76
N ARG A 202 -13.88 -2.09 -9.10
CA ARG A 202 -12.76 -1.32 -9.68
C ARG A 202 -11.40 -1.99 -9.52
N THR A 203 -11.21 -2.80 -8.49
CA THR A 203 -9.91 -3.42 -8.17
C THR A 203 -9.85 -4.90 -8.50
N GLY A 204 -10.98 -5.51 -8.84
CA GLY A 204 -11.09 -6.93 -9.14
C GLY A 204 -10.97 -7.85 -7.93
N TYR A 205 -11.15 -7.36 -6.71
CA TYR A 205 -11.32 -8.23 -5.53
C TYR A 205 -12.65 -8.99 -5.62
N LEU A 206 -12.68 -10.21 -5.08
CA LEU A 206 -13.85 -11.09 -5.12
C LEU A 206 -14.39 -11.30 -3.70
N ALA A 207 -15.71 -11.17 -3.55
CA ALA A 207 -16.42 -11.61 -2.36
C ALA A 207 -16.48 -13.14 -2.32
N PHE A 208 -16.60 -13.72 -1.13
CA PHE A 208 -16.75 -15.18 -1.00
C PHE A 208 -18.21 -15.54 -0.76
N PRO A 209 -18.77 -16.51 -1.50
CA PRO A 209 -20.17 -16.87 -1.31
C PRO A 209 -20.38 -17.73 -0.04
N MET A 210 -19.36 -18.43 0.43
CA MET A 210 -19.42 -19.28 1.62
C MET A 210 -18.08 -19.34 2.36
N GLU A 211 -18.12 -19.75 3.63
CA GLU A 211 -16.91 -19.89 4.45
C GLU A 211 -15.89 -20.84 3.85
N VAL A 212 -16.32 -21.96 3.26
CA VAL A 212 -15.42 -22.93 2.62
C VAL A 212 -14.54 -22.27 1.55
N PHE A 213 -15.08 -21.33 0.77
CA PHE A 213 -14.32 -20.60 -0.23
C PHE A 213 -13.41 -19.55 0.38
N LEU A 214 -13.86 -18.83 1.43
CA LEU A 214 -13.00 -17.93 2.19
C LEU A 214 -11.78 -18.67 2.72
N LYS A 215 -11.96 -19.85 3.31
CA LYS A 215 -10.87 -20.63 3.93
C LYS A 215 -10.02 -21.39 2.91
N ASN A 216 -10.51 -21.69 1.72
CA ASN A 216 -9.75 -22.39 0.68
C ASN A 216 -8.78 -21.44 -0.06
N LEU A 217 -7.49 -21.48 0.28
CA LEU A 217 -6.49 -20.59 -0.30
C LEU A 217 -6.26 -20.77 -1.81
N THR A 218 -6.72 -21.88 -2.41
CA THR A 218 -6.67 -22.08 -3.87
C THR A 218 -7.83 -21.37 -4.59
N PHE A 219 -8.92 -21.05 -3.88
CA PHE A 219 -10.00 -20.25 -4.43
C PHE A 219 -9.53 -18.78 -4.53
N PRO A 220 -9.67 -18.12 -5.69
CA PRO A 220 -9.14 -16.77 -5.90
C PRO A 220 -9.89 -15.72 -5.05
N SER A 221 -9.13 -14.81 -4.43
CA SER A 221 -9.68 -13.63 -3.73
C SER A 221 -9.71 -12.37 -4.61
N PHE A 222 -9.16 -12.45 -5.83
CA PHE A 222 -9.14 -11.40 -6.83
C PHE A 222 -8.90 -11.97 -8.23
N VAL A 223 -9.32 -11.25 -9.26
CA VAL A 223 -9.02 -11.57 -10.67
C VAL A 223 -7.62 -11.11 -11.06
N ASP A 224 -7.04 -11.72 -12.11
CA ASP A 224 -5.78 -11.27 -12.71
C ASP A 224 -5.84 -9.76 -13.01
N HIS A 225 -4.80 -9.03 -12.59
CA HIS A 225 -4.71 -7.58 -12.77
C HIS A 225 -4.78 -7.16 -14.24
N LYS A 226 -4.36 -8.00 -15.18
CA LYS A 226 -4.46 -7.74 -16.63
C LYS A 226 -5.92 -7.60 -17.11
N ARG A 227 -6.87 -8.10 -16.32
CA ARG A 227 -8.32 -8.03 -16.61
C ARG A 227 -9.01 -6.84 -15.93
N VAL A 228 -8.27 -6.02 -15.18
CA VAL A 228 -8.82 -4.89 -14.43
C VAL A 228 -8.34 -3.59 -15.06
N PRO A 229 -9.24 -2.81 -15.69
CA PRO A 229 -8.86 -1.54 -16.31
C PRO A 229 -8.18 -0.60 -15.32
N GLY A 230 -7.11 0.06 -15.76
CA GLY A 230 -6.38 1.01 -14.94
C GLY A 230 -5.44 0.41 -13.90
N LEU A 231 -5.50 -0.89 -13.59
CA LEU A 231 -4.46 -1.52 -12.78
C LEU A 231 -3.22 -1.73 -13.64
N TRP A 232 -2.06 -1.35 -13.10
CA TRP A 232 -0.77 -1.58 -13.74
C TRP A 232 -0.55 -0.91 -15.10
N THR A 233 -1.33 0.12 -15.40
CA THR A 233 -1.23 0.99 -16.59
C THR A 233 -0.90 2.41 -16.20
#